data_AF-A0A444JHA6-F1
#
_entry.id   AF-A0A444JHA6-F1
#
_cell.length_a   1.000
_cell.length_b   1.000
_cell.length_c   1.000
_cell.angle_alpha   90.00
_cell.angle_beta   90.00
_cell.angle_gamma   90.00
#
_symmetry.space_group_name_H-M   'P 1'
#
loop_
_entity.id
_entity.type
_entity.pdbx_description
1 polymer ?
#
loop_
_entity_poly.entity_id
_entity_poly.type
_entity_poly.pdbx_seq_one_letter_code
_entity_poly.pdbx_strand_id
1 'polypeptide(L)'
;MLAHLKNLSIVFITLLSCMLLSTLAAGQNQAEWLNDKVTVRFQEEPMSTVLGEIAQQTGIAILYDEKLADQKVTGSYKEIKFSEAINRLFSETNKSIQVFKNEKKIIVKTFGAKQFVLASSAEDVPNNFLSEDKLITAVELQKMQRQRYNEYRKRIANDNEV
;
A
#
# COMPACT_ATOMS: atom_id res chain seq x y z
N MET A 1 -8.92 35.11 -53.54
CA MET A 1 -8.62 33.66 -53.38
C MET A 1 -7.51 33.37 -52.36
N LEU A 2 -6.55 34.27 -52.11
CA LEU A 2 -5.47 34.04 -51.11
C LEU A 2 -5.89 34.12 -49.62
N ALA A 3 -6.97 34.82 -49.28
CA ALA A 3 -7.40 35.00 -47.89
C ALA A 3 -7.99 33.73 -47.25
N HIS A 4 -8.64 32.87 -48.05
CA HIS A 4 -9.24 31.63 -47.56
C HIS A 4 -8.20 30.55 -47.22
N LEU A 5 -7.03 30.55 -47.88
CA LEU A 5 -5.95 29.61 -47.57
C LEU A 5 -5.29 29.90 -46.21
N LYS A 6 -5.14 31.18 -45.84
CA LYS A 6 -4.53 31.57 -44.55
C LYS A 6 -5.40 31.16 -43.35
N ASN A 7 -6.71 31.32 -43.46
CA ASN A 7 -7.63 30.98 -42.38
C ASN A 7 -7.77 29.47 -42.18
N LEU A 8 -7.60 28.67 -43.25
CA LEU A 8 -7.62 27.20 -43.16
C LEU A 8 -6.39 26.64 -42.43
N SER A 9 -5.21 27.23 -42.67
CA SER A 9 -3.97 26.81 -42.00
C SER A 9 -3.97 27.12 -40.50
N ILE A 10 -4.56 28.24 -40.07
CA ILE A 10 -4.62 28.62 -38.64
C ILE A 10 -5.50 27.64 -37.86
N VAL A 11 -6.64 27.23 -38.43
CA VAL A 11 -7.55 26.27 -37.79
C VAL A 11 -6.90 24.90 -37.61
N PHE A 12 -6.11 24.43 -38.58
CA PHE A 12 -5.38 23.16 -38.48
C PHE A 12 -4.29 23.18 -37.40
N ILE A 13 -3.58 24.30 -37.21
CA ILE A 13 -2.52 24.42 -36.18
C ILE A 13 -3.13 24.40 -34.77
N THR A 14 -4.29 25.03 -34.56
CA THR A 14 -5.00 25.01 -33.26
C THR A 14 -5.65 23.66 -32.94
N LEU A 15 -6.12 22.91 -33.95
CA LEU A 15 -6.72 21.59 -33.73
C LEU A 15 -5.65 20.54 -33.38
N LEU A 16 -4.46 20.65 -33.98
CA LEU A 16 -3.33 19.75 -33.72
C LEU A 16 -2.73 19.97 -32.32
N SER A 17 -2.74 21.20 -31.79
CA SER A 17 -2.26 21.47 -30.42
C SER A 17 -3.18 20.89 -29.35
N CYS A 18 -4.49 20.78 -29.60
CA CYS A 18 -5.44 20.21 -28.63
C CYS A 18 -5.31 18.69 -28.51
N MET A 19 -4.93 17.99 -29.58
CA MET A 19 -4.76 16.53 -29.58
C MET A 19 -3.46 16.09 -28.88
N LEU A 20 -2.44 16.95 -28.81
CA LEU A 20 -1.14 16.63 -28.20
C LEU A 20 -1.07 16.87 -26.68
N LEU A 21 -2.05 17.54 -26.07
CA LEU A 21 -2.09 17.71 -24.61
C LEU A 21 -2.71 16.53 -23.85
N SER A 22 -3.33 15.57 -24.56
CA SER A 22 -4.13 14.52 -23.92
C SER A 22 -3.32 13.30 -23.45
N THR A 23 -2.01 13.24 -23.72
CA THR A 23 -1.17 12.06 -23.45
C THR A 23 -0.23 12.19 -22.24
N LEU A 24 -0.26 13.29 -21.49
CA LEU A 24 0.61 13.51 -20.33
C LEU A 24 -0.15 13.45 -18.98
N ALA A 25 -0.98 12.43 -18.78
CA ALA A 25 -1.57 12.17 -17.46
C ALA A 25 -1.61 10.67 -17.09
N ALA A 26 -0.77 9.85 -17.73
CA ALA A 26 -0.60 8.46 -17.36
C ALA A 26 0.44 8.32 -16.23
N GLY A 27 -0.02 8.52 -14.99
CA GLY A 27 0.40 7.71 -13.85
C GLY A 27 1.84 7.78 -13.36
N GLN A 28 2.24 8.90 -12.74
CA GLN A 28 3.24 8.89 -11.67
C GLN A 28 2.57 9.04 -10.31
N ASN A 29 1.68 8.10 -9.96
CA ASN A 29 1.22 7.95 -8.58
C ASN A 29 2.21 7.06 -7.82
N GLN A 30 3.43 7.56 -7.65
CA GLN A 30 4.39 6.92 -6.74
C GLN A 30 3.93 7.21 -5.30
N ALA A 31 4.00 6.22 -4.42
CA ALA A 31 3.68 6.44 -3.01
C ALA A 31 4.81 7.26 -2.38
N GLU A 32 4.82 8.58 -2.61
CA GLU A 32 5.89 9.50 -2.18
C GLU A 32 6.17 9.38 -0.68
N TRP A 33 5.11 9.15 0.10
CA TRP A 33 5.17 8.92 1.55
C TRP A 33 6.04 7.72 1.98
N LEU A 34 6.37 6.79 1.08
CA LEU A 34 7.35 5.72 1.37
C LEU A 34 8.77 6.27 1.58
N ASN A 35 9.02 7.51 1.16
CA ASN A 35 10.27 8.23 1.37
C ASN A 35 10.24 9.15 2.59
N ASP A 36 9.10 9.27 3.29
CA ASP A 36 9.00 10.04 4.54
C ASP A 36 10.11 9.59 5.50
N LYS A 37 10.76 10.56 6.15
CA LYS A 37 11.92 10.30 7.00
C LYS A 37 11.47 9.90 8.40
N VAL A 38 12.17 8.93 8.98
CA VAL A 38 11.89 8.43 10.33
C VAL A 38 13.18 8.48 11.15
N THR A 39 13.04 8.90 12.41
CA THR A 39 14.12 8.91 13.40
C THR A 39 13.59 8.31 14.68
N VAL A 40 14.09 7.14 15.06
CA VAL A 40 13.61 6.38 16.23
C VAL A 40 14.78 5.62 16.84
N ARG A 41 14.87 5.61 18.16
CA ARG A 41 15.91 4.88 18.90
C ARG A 41 15.21 4.01 19.94
N PHE A 42 15.52 2.72 19.90
CA PHE A 42 14.81 1.71 20.67
C PHE A 42 15.80 0.65 21.18
N GLN A 43 15.63 0.22 22.42
CA GLN A 43 16.52 -0.76 23.05
C GLN A 43 15.70 -1.76 23.86
N GLU A 44 15.72 -3.02 23.42
CA GLU A 44 14.90 -4.10 24.00
C GLU A 44 13.40 -3.77 24.07
N GLU A 45 12.92 -2.97 23.14
CA GLU A 45 11.53 -2.53 23.10
C GLU A 45 10.65 -3.49 22.29
N PRO A 46 9.36 -3.66 22.65
CA PRO A 46 8.42 -4.40 21.84
C PRO A 46 8.31 -3.80 20.43
N MET A 47 8.23 -4.67 19.43
CA MET A 47 7.99 -4.31 18.03
C MET A 47 6.75 -3.42 17.88
N SER A 48 5.71 -3.68 18.66
CA SER A 48 4.47 -2.88 18.69
C SER A 48 4.75 -1.41 19.01
N THR A 49 5.56 -1.14 20.04
CA THR A 49 5.97 0.20 20.45
C THR A 49 6.75 0.89 19.34
N VAL A 50 7.77 0.23 18.79
CA VAL A 50 8.62 0.80 17.74
C VAL A 50 7.82 1.11 16.47
N LEU A 51 6.95 0.18 16.05
CA LEU A 51 6.06 0.40 14.91
C LEU A 51 5.02 1.48 15.18
N GLY A 52 4.50 1.57 16.41
CA GLY A 52 3.58 2.61 16.83
C GLY A 52 4.21 4.00 16.73
N GLU A 53 5.46 4.15 17.18
CA GLU A 53 6.22 5.40 17.05
C GLU A 53 6.46 5.76 15.57
N ILE A 54 6.89 4.79 14.75
CA ILE A 54 7.07 4.99 13.31
C ILE A 54 5.75 5.40 12.63
N ALA A 55 4.64 4.75 12.98
CA ALA A 55 3.31 5.07 12.46
C ALA A 55 2.87 6.48 12.88
N GLN A 56 3.11 6.86 14.14
CA GLN A 56 2.79 8.20 14.66
C GLN A 56 3.60 9.29 13.96
N GLN A 57 4.90 9.09 13.76
CA GLN A 57 5.78 10.06 13.08
C GLN A 57 5.37 10.27 11.62
N THR A 58 4.94 9.22 10.92
CA THR A 58 4.70 9.25 9.47
C THR A 58 3.21 9.38 9.10
N GLY A 59 2.29 9.14 10.04
CA GLY A 59 0.86 9.00 9.76
C GLY A 59 0.51 7.82 8.86
N ILE A 60 1.40 6.82 8.74
CA ILE A 60 1.18 5.63 7.91
C ILE A 60 0.57 4.54 8.77
N ALA A 61 -0.55 3.98 8.33
CA ALA A 61 -1.15 2.82 9.00
C ALA A 61 -0.33 1.55 8.71
N ILE A 62 0.17 0.89 9.75
CA ILE A 62 0.99 -0.32 9.63
C ILE A 62 0.24 -1.49 10.24
N LEU A 63 -0.16 -2.45 9.41
CA LEU A 63 -0.69 -3.73 9.88
C LEU A 63 0.40 -4.80 9.77
N TYR A 64 0.57 -5.60 10.82
CA TYR A 64 1.61 -6.63 10.87
C TYR A 64 1.14 -7.86 11.68
N ASP A 65 1.86 -8.98 11.58
CA ASP A 65 1.54 -10.22 12.30
C ASP A 65 1.56 -10.00 13.82
N GLU A 66 0.44 -10.29 14.47
CA GLU A 66 0.24 -10.15 15.93
C GLU A 66 1.34 -10.83 16.73
N LYS A 67 1.85 -11.98 16.26
CA LYS A 67 2.89 -12.75 16.94
C LYS A 67 4.21 -11.99 17.11
N LEU A 68 4.43 -10.96 16.31
CA LEU A 68 5.63 -10.14 16.37
C LEU A 68 5.47 -8.97 17.33
N ALA A 69 4.27 -8.66 17.82
CA ALA A 69 4.00 -7.46 18.62
C ALA A 69 4.89 -7.35 19.86
N ASP A 70 5.04 -8.46 20.59
CA ASP A 70 5.84 -8.52 21.81
C ASP A 70 7.31 -8.87 21.54
N GLN A 71 7.70 -9.08 20.28
CA GLN A 71 9.09 -9.37 19.94
C GLN A 71 9.95 -8.14 20.26
N LYS A 72 10.95 -8.35 21.12
CA LYS A 72 11.90 -7.29 21.47
C LYS A 72 12.86 -7.00 20.33
N VAL A 73 13.07 -5.72 20.05
CA VAL A 73 13.98 -5.22 19.03
C VAL A 73 14.90 -4.15 19.61
N THR A 74 16.08 -4.02 19.01
CA THR A 74 17.07 -3.01 19.38
C THR A 74 17.64 -2.37 18.12
N GLY A 75 17.74 -1.05 18.11
CA GLY A 75 18.21 -0.32 16.94
C GLY A 75 18.15 1.20 17.10
N SER A 76 18.69 1.88 16.09
CA SER A 76 18.65 3.33 15.99
C SER A 76 18.58 3.72 14.53
N TYR A 77 17.54 4.48 14.20
CA TYR A 77 17.28 5.03 12.88
C TYR A 77 17.38 6.54 12.98
N LYS A 78 18.10 7.16 12.03
CA LYS A 78 18.25 8.61 11.93
C LYS A 78 18.03 9.02 10.48
N GLU A 79 16.94 9.76 10.25
CA GLU A 79 16.56 10.31 8.94
C GLU A 79 16.59 9.29 7.79
N ILE A 80 16.20 8.04 8.08
CA ILE A 80 16.08 7.00 7.05
C ILE A 80 14.68 7.03 6.44
N LYS A 81 14.53 6.51 5.22
CA LYS A 81 13.22 6.42 4.58
C LYS A 81 12.33 5.43 5.34
N PHE A 82 11.04 5.70 5.41
CA PHE A 82 10.05 4.78 5.99
C PHE A 82 10.16 3.37 5.39
N SER A 83 10.19 3.28 4.07
CA SER A 83 10.34 1.99 3.37
C SER A 83 11.60 1.24 3.78
N GLU A 84 12.69 1.94 4.06
CA GLU A 84 13.94 1.37 4.54
C GLU A 84 13.84 0.93 6.00
N ALA A 85 13.23 1.74 6.87
CA ALA A 85 12.97 1.40 8.26
C ALA A 85 12.18 0.09 8.38
N ILE A 86 11.06 -0.03 7.66
CA ILE A 86 10.23 -1.25 7.66
C ILE A 86 11.00 -2.44 7.11
N ASN A 87 11.75 -2.27 6.01
CA ASN A 87 12.52 -3.39 5.45
C ASN A 87 13.59 -3.91 6.42
N ARG A 88 14.27 -3.01 7.14
CA ARG A 88 15.29 -3.34 8.16
C ARG A 88 14.67 -4.01 9.37
N LEU A 89 13.58 -3.46 9.89
CA LEU A 89 12.92 -3.94 11.10
C LEU A 89 12.42 -5.38 10.94
N PHE A 90 11.97 -5.74 9.75
CA PHE A 90 11.53 -7.09 9.42
C PHE A 90 12.56 -7.89 8.61
N SER A 91 13.85 -7.52 8.62
CA SER A 91 14.88 -8.12 7.75
C SER A 91 15.10 -9.61 7.99
N GLU A 92 14.94 -10.06 9.23
CA GLU A 92 15.11 -11.47 9.64
C GLU A 92 13.85 -12.33 9.42
N THR A 93 12.77 -11.73 8.92
CA THR A 93 11.50 -12.44 8.68
C THR A 93 11.28 -12.69 7.20
N ASN A 94 10.78 -13.88 6.87
CA ASN A 94 10.27 -14.15 5.52
C ASN A 94 8.94 -13.43 5.33
N LYS A 95 8.97 -12.28 4.65
CA LYS A 95 7.86 -11.32 4.57
C LYS A 95 7.46 -10.95 3.15
N SER A 96 6.19 -10.57 3.01
CA SER A 96 5.64 -9.84 1.88
C SER A 96 5.03 -8.53 2.39
N ILE A 97 5.37 -7.40 1.74
CA ILE A 97 4.82 -6.08 2.09
C ILE A 97 3.84 -5.66 1.00
N GLN A 98 2.58 -5.41 1.38
CA GLN A 98 1.54 -4.89 0.51
C GLN A 98 1.35 -3.40 0.79
N VAL A 99 1.39 -2.57 -0.26
CA VAL A 99 1.29 -1.11 -0.15
C VAL A 99 -0.05 -0.65 -0.73
N PHE A 100 -0.86 0.01 0.09
CA PHE A 100 -2.14 0.61 -0.28
C PHE A 100 -1.95 2.12 -0.40
N LYS A 101 -1.57 2.58 -1.59
CA LYS A 101 -1.13 3.96 -1.84
C LYS A 101 -2.16 5.01 -1.42
N ASN A 102 -3.42 4.79 -1.78
CA ASN A 102 -4.53 5.73 -1.55
C ASN A 102 -4.94 5.82 -0.08
N GLU A 103 -4.64 4.79 0.71
CA GLU A 103 -5.04 4.68 2.12
C GLU A 103 -3.89 5.01 3.07
N LYS A 104 -2.72 5.42 2.54
CA LYS A 104 -1.47 5.62 3.30
C LYS A 104 -1.22 4.46 4.29
N LYS A 105 -1.31 3.23 3.78
CA LYS A 105 -1.31 2.00 4.57
C LYS A 105 -0.38 0.95 4.01
N ILE A 106 0.26 0.18 4.89
CA ILE A 106 0.98 -1.04 4.54
C ILE A 106 0.46 -2.24 5.34
N ILE A 107 0.58 -3.43 4.74
CA ILE A 107 0.38 -4.70 5.43
C ILE A 107 1.66 -5.53 5.28
N VAL A 108 2.30 -5.86 6.40
CA VAL A 108 3.46 -6.73 6.45
C VAL A 108 3.00 -8.15 6.81
N LYS A 109 3.11 -9.07 5.84
CA LYS A 109 2.71 -10.47 6.00
C LYS A 109 3.93 -11.35 6.14
N THR A 110 4.11 -11.97 7.29
CA THR A 110 5.09 -13.04 7.51
C THR A 110 4.51 -14.40 7.13
N PHE A 111 5.39 -15.34 6.79
CA PHE A 111 4.97 -16.72 6.51
C PHE A 111 4.24 -17.32 7.73
N GLY A 112 3.03 -17.82 7.54
CA GLY A 112 2.22 -18.41 8.61
C GLY A 112 1.48 -17.42 9.51
N ALA A 113 1.45 -16.13 9.15
CA ALA A 113 0.62 -15.12 9.81
C ALA A 113 -0.87 -15.50 9.70
N LYS A 114 -1.58 -15.46 10.83
CA LYS A 114 -3.03 -15.75 10.90
C LYS A 114 -3.84 -14.53 11.31
N GLN A 115 -3.25 -13.64 12.08
CA GLN A 115 -3.88 -12.47 12.67
C GLN A 115 -2.98 -11.25 12.46
N PHE A 116 -3.60 -10.07 12.33
CA PHE A 116 -2.90 -8.82 12.10
C PHE A 116 -3.36 -7.79 13.12
N VAL A 117 -2.40 -7.01 13.62
CA VAL A 117 -2.66 -5.89 14.52
C VAL A 117 -2.22 -4.59 13.86
N LEU A 118 -2.87 -3.48 14.25
CA LEU A 118 -2.51 -2.14 13.81
C LEU A 118 -1.47 -1.56 14.78
N ALA A 119 -0.37 -1.03 14.25
CA ALA A 119 0.60 -0.30 15.04
C ALA A 119 -0.03 0.98 15.61
N SER A 120 -0.12 1.06 16.94
CA SER A 120 -0.61 2.23 17.69
C SER A 120 0.37 2.51 18.83
N SER A 121 0.57 3.80 19.15
CA SER A 121 1.41 4.20 20.28
C SER A 121 0.69 3.89 21.59
N ALA A 122 1.43 3.43 22.60
CA ALA A 122 0.92 2.86 23.85
C ALA A 122 0.11 3.83 24.76
N GLU A 123 -0.06 5.10 24.36
CA GLU A 123 -0.86 6.09 25.10
C GLU A 123 -2.26 6.30 24.53
N ASP A 124 -2.54 5.76 23.35
CA ASP A 124 -3.88 5.75 22.78
C ASP A 124 -4.39 4.31 22.80
N VAL A 125 -4.96 3.90 23.94
CA VAL A 125 -6.05 2.92 23.94
C VAL A 125 -7.37 3.69 23.83
N PRO A 126 -7.83 4.09 22.65
CA PRO A 126 -9.23 3.86 22.40
C PRO A 126 -9.37 2.35 22.24
N ASN A 127 -10.40 1.78 22.87
CA ASN A 127 -11.04 0.53 22.48
C ASN A 127 -11.57 0.59 21.03
N ASN A 128 -10.86 1.23 20.11
CA ASN A 128 -11.06 1.12 18.68
C ASN A 128 -10.37 -0.17 18.23
N PHE A 129 -10.97 -1.29 18.64
CA PHE A 129 -11.30 -2.28 17.63
C PHE A 129 -11.81 -1.48 16.44
N LEU A 130 -11.04 -1.43 15.35
CA LEU A 130 -11.53 -0.94 14.08
C LEU A 130 -12.88 -1.60 13.88
N SER A 131 -13.94 -0.79 14.00
CA SER A 131 -15.28 -1.29 13.91
C SER A 131 -15.41 -2.02 12.58
N GLU A 132 -16.00 -3.20 12.71
CA GLU A 132 -16.36 -4.26 11.78
C GLU A 132 -16.90 -3.88 10.39
N ASP A 133 -16.70 -2.68 9.84
CA ASP A 133 -17.31 -2.31 8.57
C ASP A 133 -16.73 -2.99 7.32
N LYS A 134 -15.79 -3.94 7.49
CA LYS A 134 -15.60 -5.06 6.55
C LYS A 134 -14.68 -6.15 7.11
N LEU A 135 -15.02 -6.74 8.26
CA LEU A 135 -14.46 -8.05 8.59
C LEU A 135 -15.10 -9.07 7.64
N ILE A 136 -14.42 -9.32 6.52
CA ILE A 136 -14.68 -10.47 5.67
C ILE A 136 -14.55 -11.70 6.58
N THR A 137 -15.70 -12.23 7.01
CA THR A 137 -15.74 -13.43 7.86
C THR A 137 -15.06 -14.59 7.13
N ALA A 138 -14.53 -15.57 7.86
CA ALA A 138 -13.89 -16.74 7.26
C ALA A 138 -14.80 -17.44 6.21
N VAL A 139 -16.11 -17.38 6.42
CA VAL A 139 -17.15 -17.86 5.49
C VAL A 139 -17.17 -17.04 4.20
N GLU A 140 -17.09 -15.72 4.30
CA GLU A 140 -17.07 -14.82 3.14
C GLU A 140 -15.74 -14.88 2.38
N LEU A 141 -14.62 -15.07 3.09
CA LEU A 141 -13.33 -15.36 2.47
C LEU A 141 -13.38 -16.67 1.66
N GLN A 142 -13.97 -17.72 2.23
CA GLN A 142 -14.14 -19.01 1.55
C GLN A 142 -15.06 -18.89 0.33
N LYS A 143 -16.12 -18.07 0.42
CA LYS A 143 -17.02 -17.77 -0.69
C LYS A 143 -16.29 -17.05 -1.83
N MET A 144 -15.46 -16.05 -1.53
CA MET A 144 -14.66 -15.34 -2.53
C MET A 144 -13.60 -16.25 -3.18
N GLN A 145 -12.93 -17.10 -2.40
CA GLN A 145 -11.98 -18.08 -2.93
C GLN A 145 -12.67 -19.05 -3.88
N ARG A 146 -13.87 -19.53 -3.53
CA ARG A 146 -14.67 -20.41 -4.39
C ARG A 146 -15.10 -19.72 -5.69
N GLN A 147 -15.50 -18.45 -5.63
CA GLN A 147 -15.84 -17.67 -6.82
C GLN A 147 -14.65 -17.52 -7.76
N ARG A 148 -13.48 -17.12 -7.24
CA ARG A 148 -12.26 -16.99 -8.05
C ARG A 148 -11.83 -18.30 -8.67
N TYR A 149 -11.94 -19.41 -7.94
CA TYR A 149 -11.62 -20.73 -8.46
C TYR A 149 -12.56 -21.14 -9.62
N ASN A 150 -13.86 -20.85 -9.49
CA ASN A 150 -14.83 -21.14 -10.54
C ASN A 150 -14.60 -20.27 -11.79
N GLU A 151 -14.27 -19.00 -11.62
CA GLU A 151 -13.91 -18.11 -12.74
C GLU A 151 -12.65 -18.58 -13.46
N TYR A 152 -11.62 -19.00 -12.71
CA TYR A 152 -10.40 -19.58 -13.26
C TYR A 152 -10.70 -20.86 -14.06
N ARG A 153 -11.52 -21.76 -13.51
CA ARG A 153 -11.94 -22.99 -14.21
C ARG A 153 -12.70 -22.70 -15.51
N LYS A 154 -13.57 -21.69 -15.52
CA LYS A 154 -14.29 -21.25 -16.74
C LYS A 154 -13.35 -20.71 -17.81
N ARG A 155 -12.32 -19.94 -17.42
CA ARG A 155 -11.31 -19.44 -18.36
C ARG A 155 -10.54 -20.58 -19.01
N ILE A 156 -10.07 -21.56 -18.23
CA ILE A 156 -9.38 -22.73 -18.78
C ILE A 156 -10.29 -23.56 -19.69
N ALA A 157 -11.58 -23.71 -19.34
CA ALA A 157 -12.52 -24.44 -20.19
C ALA A 157 -12.73 -23.75 -21.54
N ASN A 158 -12.88 -22.42 -21.54
CA ASN A 158 -12.99 -21.64 -22.77
C ASN A 158 -11.69 -21.62 -23.58
N ASP A 159 -10.53 -21.62 -22.93
CA ASP A 159 -9.22 -21.66 -23.61
C ASP A 159 -8.92 -23.05 -24.23
N ASN A 160 -9.66 -24.10 -23.84
CA ASN A 160 -9.55 -25.46 -24.38
C ASN A 160 -10.63 -25.77 -25.46
N GLU A 161 -11.45 -24.80 -25.86
CA GLU A 161 -12.43 -24.91 -26.96
C GLU A 161 -11.93 -24.29 -28.29
N VAL A 162 -10.60 -24.32 -28.53
CA VAL A 162 -9.98 -23.97 -29.83
C VAL A 162 -9.27 -25.18 -30.43
#